data_AF-A0A8B6HQ50-F1
#
_entry.id   AF-A0A8B6HQ50-F1
#
_cell.length_a   1.000
_cell.length_b   1.000
_cell.length_c   1.000
_cell.angle_alpha   90.00
_cell.angle_beta   90.00
_cell.angle_gamma   90.00
#
_symmetry.space_group_name_H-M   'P 1'
#
loop_
_entity.id
_entity.type
_entity.pdbx_description
1 polymer ?
#
loop_
_entity_poly.entity_id
_entity_poly.type
_entity_poly.pdbx_seq_one_letter_code
_entity_poly.pdbx_strand_id
1 'polypeptide(L)'
;MGSSIPHWAGITAASRSGGKNLNLDRLGVQVKWITKSGMKWKDLDSSFESEIKKWPAPNYIFIHLGANDLVFMKSKELIENIKCSILRIKVFAPDIRIIWSDILPRPLLAWNIKAKVSGNS
;
A
#
# COMPACT_ATOMS: atom_id res chain seq x y z
N MET A 1 13.93 -6.21 4.55
CA MET A 1 12.67 -6.52 5.25
C MET A 1 11.70 -5.36 5.12
N GLY A 2 10.55 -5.56 4.47
CA GLY A 2 9.50 -4.54 4.33
C GLY A 2 8.90 -4.17 5.70
N SER A 3 8.46 -2.93 5.90
CA SER A 3 7.96 -2.45 7.20
C SER A 3 6.58 -2.99 7.59
N SER A 4 5.89 -3.71 6.70
CA SER A 4 4.57 -4.31 6.92
C SER A 4 3.59 -3.35 7.63
N ILE A 5 3.63 -2.06 7.27
CA ILE A 5 2.85 -1.01 7.95
C ILE A 5 1.35 -1.31 7.95
N PRO A 6 0.72 -1.70 6.81
CA PRO A 6 -0.70 -2.03 6.81
C PRO A 6 -1.06 -3.20 7.73
N HIS A 7 -0.14 -4.16 7.90
CA HIS A 7 -0.32 -5.30 8.80
C HIS A 7 -0.36 -4.85 10.26
N TRP A 8 0.64 -4.08 10.69
CA TRP A 8 0.67 -3.54 12.05
C TRP A 8 -0.46 -2.55 12.32
N ALA A 9 -0.85 -1.74 11.32
CA ALA A 9 -2.01 -0.86 11.42
C ALA A 9 -3.30 -1.64 11.65
N GLY A 10 -3.53 -2.73 10.91
CA GLY A 10 -4.70 -3.60 11.09
C GLY A 10 -4.74 -4.28 12.46
N ILE A 11 -3.60 -4.81 12.92
CA ILE A 11 -3.48 -5.39 14.27
C ILE A 11 -3.79 -4.34 15.34
N THR A 12 -3.20 -3.15 15.21
CA THR A 12 -3.38 -2.06 16.17
C THR A 12 -4.81 -1.52 16.16
N ALA A 13 -5.46 -1.47 15.00
CA ALA A 13 -6.86 -1.08 14.90
C ALA A 13 -7.75 -2.08 15.65
N ALA A 14 -7.53 -3.38 15.46
CA ALA A 14 -8.30 -4.43 16.10
C ALA A 14 -8.18 -4.42 17.64
N SER A 15 -7.04 -3.98 18.20
CA SER A 15 -6.82 -3.93 19.65
C SER A 15 -7.29 -2.63 20.33
N ARG A 16 -7.68 -1.61 19.56
CA ARG A 16 -8.16 -0.32 20.09
C ARG A 16 -9.68 -0.31 20.25
N SER A 17 -10.19 0.64 21.03
CA SER A 17 -11.63 0.82 21.30
C SER A 17 -12.48 1.01 20.03
N GLY A 18 -11.91 1.55 18.94
CA GLY A 18 -12.58 1.67 17.64
C GLY A 18 -12.62 0.38 16.81
N GLY A 19 -11.95 -0.68 17.25
CA GLY A 19 -11.89 -1.97 16.55
C GLY A 19 -11.35 -1.90 15.12
N LYS A 20 -11.51 -3.01 14.39
CA LYS A 20 -11.03 -3.15 13.00
C LYS A 20 -11.61 -2.11 12.03
N ASN A 21 -12.76 -1.54 12.35
CA ASN A 21 -13.43 -0.54 11.52
C ASN A 21 -13.05 0.90 11.86
N LEU A 22 -12.09 1.12 12.78
CA LEU A 22 -11.64 2.45 13.20
C LEU A 22 -12.77 3.34 13.73
N ASN A 23 -13.79 2.73 14.36
CA ASN A 23 -15.01 3.38 14.84
C ASN A 23 -15.82 4.06 13.72
N LEU A 24 -15.64 3.64 12.46
CA LEU A 24 -16.40 4.13 11.31
C LEU A 24 -17.67 3.30 11.06
N ASP A 25 -17.84 2.20 11.77
CA ASP A 25 -19.06 1.40 11.80
C ASP A 25 -20.27 2.22 12.26
N ARG A 26 -20.06 3.21 13.15
CA ARG A 26 -21.10 4.20 13.53
C ARG A 26 -21.61 5.05 12.36
N LEU A 27 -20.85 5.11 11.26
CA LEU A 27 -21.19 5.79 10.01
C LEU A 27 -21.60 4.79 8.91
N GLY A 28 -21.78 3.50 9.25
CA GLY A 28 -22.09 2.44 8.29
C GLY A 28 -20.90 1.98 7.44
N VAL A 29 -19.67 2.34 7.80
CA VAL A 29 -18.47 1.97 7.03
C VAL A 29 -17.87 0.68 7.59
N GLN A 30 -17.60 -0.27 6.69
CA GLN A 30 -16.88 -1.49 7.01
C GLN A 30 -15.46 -1.45 6.40
N VAL A 31 -14.45 -1.71 7.22
CA VAL A 31 -13.05 -1.70 6.80
C VAL A 31 -12.55 -3.13 6.70
N LYS A 32 -11.96 -3.45 5.56
CA LYS A 32 -11.24 -4.70 5.35
C LYS A 32 -9.76 -4.43 5.16
N TRP A 33 -8.94 -5.02 6.03
CA TRP A 33 -7.49 -4.93 5.97
C TRP A 33 -6.94 -6.04 5.07
N ILE A 34 -6.26 -5.66 3.99
CA ILE A 34 -5.60 -6.58 3.06
C ILE A 34 -4.10 -6.31 3.14
N THR A 35 -3.33 -7.31 3.56
CA THR A 35 -1.91 -7.12 3.84
C THR A 35 -1.11 -8.32 3.34
N LYS A 36 -0.01 -8.06 2.62
CA LYS A 36 0.94 -9.08 2.18
C LYS A 36 2.36 -8.58 2.46
N SER A 37 3.14 -9.36 3.21
CA SER A 37 4.51 -8.99 3.55
C SER A 37 5.37 -8.93 2.28
N GLY A 38 6.21 -7.89 2.17
CA GLY A 38 7.10 -7.70 1.02
C GLY A 38 6.40 -7.45 -0.32
N MET A 39 5.10 -7.16 -0.32
CA MET A 39 4.33 -6.88 -1.52
C MET A 39 4.95 -5.74 -2.33
N LYS A 40 5.04 -5.95 -3.64
CA LYS A 40 5.50 -4.96 -4.64
C LYS A 40 4.32 -4.43 -5.43
N TRP A 41 4.49 -3.32 -6.13
CA TRP A 41 3.41 -2.70 -6.90
C TRP A 41 2.80 -3.65 -7.92
N LYS A 42 3.63 -4.43 -8.62
CA LYS A 42 3.18 -5.44 -9.60
C LYS A 42 2.23 -6.51 -9.03
N ASP A 43 2.23 -6.72 -7.72
CA ASP A 43 1.37 -7.71 -7.06
C ASP A 43 -0.04 -7.15 -6.78
N LEU A 44 -0.24 -5.82 -6.92
CA LEU A 44 -1.48 -5.12 -6.59
C LEU A 44 -2.66 -5.65 -7.39
N ASP A 45 -2.52 -5.73 -8.71
CA ASP A 45 -3.62 -6.08 -9.61
C ASP A 45 -4.14 -7.49 -9.30
N SER A 46 -3.25 -8.48 -9.20
CA SER A 46 -3.62 -9.85 -8.83
C SER A 46 -4.28 -9.95 -7.44
N SER A 47 -3.84 -9.13 -6.48
CA SER A 47 -4.44 -9.10 -5.14
C SER A 47 -5.83 -8.47 -5.18
N PHE A 48 -5.99 -7.37 -5.91
CA PHE A 48 -7.28 -6.69 -6.08
C PHE A 48 -8.28 -7.60 -6.79
N GLU A 49 -7.88 -8.23 -7.90
CA GLU A 49 -8.71 -9.18 -8.64
C GLU A 49 -9.16 -10.38 -7.79
N SER A 50 -8.29 -10.90 -6.93
CA SER A 50 -8.65 -11.99 -6.00
C SER A 50 -9.71 -11.55 -4.99
N GLU A 51 -9.68 -10.29 -4.56
CA GLU A 51 -10.59 -9.76 -3.55
C GLU A 51 -11.96 -9.39 -4.14
N ILE A 52 -12.01 -8.77 -5.32
CA ILE A 52 -13.30 -8.45 -5.99
C ILE A 52 -14.05 -9.71 -6.45
N LYS A 53 -13.37 -10.85 -6.62
CA LYS A 53 -14.02 -12.14 -6.90
C LYS A 53 -14.71 -12.74 -5.67
N LYS A 54 -14.25 -12.39 -4.47
CA LYS A 54 -14.76 -12.94 -3.21
C LYS A 54 -15.76 -12.01 -2.53
N TRP A 55 -15.68 -10.71 -2.81
CA TRP A 55 -16.43 -9.68 -2.11
C TRP A 55 -16.98 -8.65 -3.11
N PRO A 56 -18.12 -8.00 -2.80
CA PRO A 56 -18.58 -6.86 -3.57
C PRO A 56 -17.51 -5.78 -3.70
N ALA A 57 -17.51 -5.07 -4.82
CA ALA A 57 -16.59 -3.96 -5.04
C ALA A 57 -16.76 -2.89 -3.95
N PRO A 58 -15.69 -2.42 -3.29
CA PRO A 58 -15.81 -1.44 -2.23
C PRO A 58 -16.03 -0.04 -2.81
N ASN A 59 -16.63 0.86 -2.02
CA ASN A 59 -16.75 2.27 -2.42
C ASN A 59 -15.39 3.00 -2.40
N TYR A 60 -14.46 2.54 -1.56
CA TYR A 60 -13.14 3.13 -1.36
C TYR A 60 -12.07 2.04 -1.34
N ILE A 61 -10.90 2.34 -1.91
CA ILE A 61 -9.68 1.56 -1.71
C ILE A 61 -8.58 2.48 -1.21
N PHE A 62 -7.95 2.09 -0.11
CA PHE A 62 -6.77 2.75 0.43
C PHE A 62 -5.54 1.91 0.12
N ILE A 63 -4.59 2.48 -0.62
CA ILE A 63 -3.37 1.80 -1.06
C ILE A 63 -2.19 2.40 -0.31
N HIS A 64 -1.44 1.54 0.38
CA HIS A 64 -0.14 1.88 0.96
C HIS A 64 0.91 0.92 0.41
N LEU A 65 1.42 1.23 -0.78
CA LEU A 65 2.32 0.40 -1.56
C LEU A 65 3.29 1.26 -2.38
N GLY A 66 4.40 0.68 -2.84
CA GLY A 66 5.43 1.35 -3.67
C GLY A 66 6.79 1.49 -2.98
N ALA A 67 6.84 1.49 -1.65
CA ALA A 67 8.11 1.63 -0.91
C ALA A 67 9.11 0.49 -1.19
N ASN A 68 8.61 -0.72 -1.43
CA ASN A 68 9.45 -1.88 -1.74
C ASN A 68 9.98 -1.86 -3.17
N ASP A 69 9.36 -1.07 -4.06
CA ASP A 69 9.69 -0.99 -5.49
C ASP A 69 10.84 0.00 -5.74
N LEU A 70 10.95 1.04 -4.90
CA LEU A 70 12.01 2.07 -5.01
C LEU A 70 13.44 1.52 -4.91
N VAL A 71 13.64 0.33 -4.34
CA VAL A 71 14.97 -0.31 -4.26
C VAL A 71 15.36 -0.99 -5.58
N PHE A 72 14.39 -1.36 -6.41
CA PHE A 72 14.61 -2.25 -7.56
C PHE A 72 14.18 -1.64 -8.90
N MET A 73 13.48 -0.51 -8.90
CA MET A 73 12.83 0.06 -10.09
C MET A 73 13.09 1.57 -10.18
N LYS A 74 13.22 2.09 -11.41
CA LYS A 74 13.29 3.53 -11.65
C LYS A 74 11.95 4.18 -11.33
N SER A 75 11.98 5.38 -10.75
CA SER A 75 10.76 6.10 -10.35
C SER A 75 9.77 6.31 -11.51
N LYS A 76 10.27 6.55 -12.73
CA LYS A 76 9.42 6.71 -13.92
C LYS A 76 8.61 5.46 -14.24
N GLU A 77 9.25 4.30 -14.21
CA GLU A 77 8.60 3.01 -14.45
C GLU A 77 7.57 2.69 -13.36
N LEU A 78 7.88 3.02 -12.11
CA LEU A 78 6.92 2.88 -11.01
C LEU A 78 5.69 3.77 -11.22
N ILE A 79 5.86 5.02 -11.66
CA ILE A 79 4.75 5.93 -11.96
C ILE A 79 3.86 5.38 -13.08
N GLU A 80 4.46 4.83 -14.14
CA GLU A 80 3.72 4.20 -15.24
C GLU A 80 2.92 2.99 -14.75
N ASN A 81 3.53 2.12 -13.94
CA ASN A 81 2.86 0.98 -13.33
C ASN A 81 1.70 1.41 -12.41
N ILE A 82 1.88 2.48 -11.64
CA ILE A 82 0.81 3.05 -10.80
C ILE A 82 -0.38 3.50 -11.65
N LYS A 83 -0.13 4.27 -12.71
CA LYS A 83 -1.18 4.75 -13.61
C LYS A 83 -1.95 3.59 -14.23
N CYS A 84 -1.24 2.56 -14.74
CA CYS A 84 -1.87 1.39 -15.33
C CYS A 84 -2.74 0.63 -14.31
N SER A 85 -2.25 0.39 -13.09
CA SER A 85 -3.04 -0.27 -12.04
C SER A 85 -4.30 0.53 -11.66
N ILE A 86 -4.19 1.85 -11.54
CA ILE A 86 -5.35 2.72 -11.25
C ILE A 86 -6.41 2.61 -12.35
N LEU A 87 -6.00 2.61 -13.61
CA LEU A 87 -6.91 2.43 -14.75
C LEU A 87 -7.58 1.05 -14.71
N ARG A 88 -6.83 -0.03 -14.44
CA ARG A 88 -7.39 -1.38 -14.31
C ARG A 88 -8.42 -1.47 -13.18
N ILE A 89 -8.11 -0.91 -12.02
CA ILE A 89 -9.04 -0.85 -10.88
C ILE A 89 -10.33 -0.12 -11.28
N LYS A 90 -10.23 0.99 -12.02
CA LYS A 90 -11.38 1.75 -12.52
C LYS A 90 -12.20 0.99 -13.58
N VAL A 91 -11.58 0.13 -14.38
CA VAL A 91 -12.32 -0.75 -15.30
C VAL A 91 -13.15 -1.78 -14.53
N PHE A 92 -12.59 -2.39 -13.48
CA PHE A 92 -13.29 -3.39 -12.67
C PHE A 92 -14.36 -2.78 -11.74
N ALA A 93 -14.11 -1.58 -11.22
CA ALA A 93 -15.00 -0.88 -10.31
C ALA A 93 -15.04 0.63 -10.67
N PRO A 94 -15.89 1.04 -11.62
CA PRO A 94 -15.92 2.43 -12.12
C PRO A 94 -16.11 3.49 -11.02
N ASP A 95 -16.96 3.19 -10.05
CA ASP A 95 -17.34 4.12 -8.98
C ASP A 95 -16.38 4.14 -7.78
N ILE A 96 -15.35 3.28 -7.77
CA ILE A 96 -14.42 3.19 -6.63
C ILE A 96 -13.62 4.47 -6.47
N ARG A 97 -13.53 4.98 -5.24
CA ARG A 97 -12.64 6.09 -4.90
C ARG A 97 -11.29 5.53 -4.45
N ILE A 98 -10.24 5.92 -5.15
CA ILE A 98 -8.88 5.44 -4.89
C ILE A 98 -8.16 6.48 -4.04
N ILE A 99 -7.65 6.04 -2.89
CA ILE A 99 -6.82 6.83 -2.00
C ILE A 99 -5.45 6.14 -1.98
N TRP A 100 -4.39 6.87 -2.32
CA TRP A 100 -3.03 6.38 -2.26
C TRP A 100 -2.24 7.26 -1.28
N SER A 101 -1.60 6.62 -0.31
CA SER A 101 -0.74 7.34 0.64
C SER A 101 0.64 7.64 0.05
N ASP A 102 1.28 8.69 0.52
CA ASP A 102 2.67 8.97 0.18
C ASP A 102 3.60 7.80 0.51
N ILE A 103 4.56 7.57 -0.38
CA ILE A 103 5.62 6.59 -0.14
C ILE A 103 6.57 7.18 0.90
N LEU A 104 6.63 6.55 2.07
CA LEU A 104 7.50 7.01 3.14
C LEU A 104 8.99 6.83 2.75
N PRO A 105 9.81 7.89 2.85
CA PRO A 105 11.25 7.77 2.61
C PRO A 105 11.86 6.83 3.65
N ARG A 106 12.58 5.81 3.20
CA ARG A 106 13.26 4.88 4.10
C ARG A 106 14.71 5.32 4.32
N PRO A 107 15.11 5.69 5.55
CA PRO A 107 16.46 6.20 5.82
C PRO A 107 17.61 5.18 5.65
N LEU A 108 17.33 3.91 5.32
CA LEU A 108 18.37 2.91 5.06
C LEU A 108 19.24 3.22 3.83
N LEU A 109 18.78 4.06 2.88
CA LEU A 109 19.64 4.57 1.80
C LEU A 109 20.63 5.64 2.27
N ALA A 110 20.32 6.38 3.35
CA ALA A 110 21.20 7.44 3.85
C ALA A 110 22.43 6.90 4.60
N TRP A 111 22.33 5.70 5.19
CA TRP A 111 23.44 5.09 5.93
C TRP A 111 24.56 4.61 5.00
N ASN A 112 24.21 4.06 3.83
CA ASN A 112 25.20 3.64 2.82
C ASN A 112 25.82 4.79 2.03
N ILE A 113 25.19 5.96 1.98
CA ILE A 113 25.79 7.16 1.37
C ILE A 113 26.81 7.80 2.32
N LYS A 114 26.54 7.82 3.64
CA LYS A 114 27.53 8.31 4.63
C LYS A 114 28.75 7.40 4.75
N ALA A 115 28.58 6.08 4.70
CA ALA A 115 29.70 5.13 4.79
C ALA A 115 30.68 5.20 3.60
N LYS A 116 30.26 5.74 2.44
CA LYS A 116 31.11 5.88 1.26
C LYS A 116 31.90 7.20 1.23
N VAL A 117 31.49 8.19 2.01
CA VAL A 117 32.14 9.52 2.08
C VAL A 117 33.21 9.56 3.18
N SER A 118 33.15 8.66 4.18
CA SER A 118 34.13 8.59 5.27
C SER A 118 35.31 7.62 5.02
N GLY A 119 35.50 7.16 3.77
CA GLY A 119 36.52 6.15 3.42
C GLY A 119 37.70 6.64 2.59
N ASN A 120 37.78 7.95 2.28
CA ASN A 120 38.94 8.56 1.62
C ASN A 120 39.41 9.77 2.44
N SER A 121 40.24 9.51 3.43
CA SER A 121 41.10 10.50 4.10
C SER A 121 42.30 9.77 4.68
#